data_AF-A0A5C5WNH8-F1
#
_entry.id   AF-A0A5C5WNH8-F1
#
_cell.length_a   1.000
_cell.length_b   1.000
_cell.length_c   1.000
_cell.angle_alpha   90.00
_cell.angle_beta   90.00
_cell.angle_gamma   90.00
#
_symmetry.space_group_name_H-M   'P 1'
#
loop_
_entity.id
_entity.type
_entity.pdbx_description
1 polymer ?
#
loop_
_entity_poly.entity_id
_entity_poly.type
_entity_poly.pdbx_seq_one_letter_code
_entity_poly.pdbx_strand_id
1 'polypeptide(L)'
;MSDWIYYLSAIVLLIANLIAWAGIFYRLAGHWIIFANCLLFMSLLPARPSGLGLGWFAICLIGLLAVLGDSFNFAIRRHSLFRATKDMTSRSRILVGAGLGSLTCVIAGMAVPIIGSMLAVLGAVAGAAGGAWLGSVITPTAPIRDSADQVEKRLLTRFLTEEQIKILPRVVCGGLMLLIAFSSTFV
;
A
#
# COMPACT_ATOMS: atom_id res chain seq x y z
N MET A 1 -29.96 -13.95 12.32
CA MET A 1 -29.98 -13.16 11.07
C MET A 1 -30.01 -14.13 9.91
N SER A 2 -30.83 -13.91 8.88
CA SER A 2 -30.92 -14.86 7.76
C SER A 2 -29.65 -14.79 6.90
N ASP A 3 -29.23 -15.93 6.33
CA ASP A 3 -27.97 -16.06 5.58
C ASP A 3 -27.92 -15.14 4.36
N TRP A 4 -29.04 -15.01 3.64
CA TRP A 4 -29.12 -14.16 2.46
C TRP A 4 -28.88 -12.67 2.77
N ILE A 5 -29.29 -12.18 3.95
CA ILE A 5 -29.08 -10.79 4.37
C ILE A 5 -27.58 -10.54 4.59
N TYR A 6 -26.88 -11.52 5.18
CA TYR A 6 -25.44 -11.44 5.38
C TYR A 6 -24.70 -11.36 4.05
N TYR A 7 -24.98 -12.26 3.10
CA TYR A 7 -24.35 -12.23 1.79
C TYR A 7 -24.66 -10.95 1.00
N LEU A 8 -25.91 -10.47 1.06
CA LEU A 8 -26.28 -9.21 0.42
C LEU A 8 -25.52 -8.03 1.02
N SER A 9 -25.40 -7.97 2.36
CA SER A 9 -24.61 -6.93 3.03
C SER A 9 -23.11 -7.04 2.73
N ALA A 10 -22.56 -8.25 2.58
CA ALA A 10 -21.17 -8.50 2.21
C ALA A 10 -20.86 -8.03 0.78
N ILE A 11 -21.80 -8.24 -0.16
CA ILE A 11 -21.69 -7.75 -1.54
C ILE A 11 -21.72 -6.21 -1.54
N VAL A 12 -22.63 -5.60 -0.78
CA VAL A 12 -22.71 -4.14 -0.64
C VAL A 12 -21.41 -3.58 -0.05
N LEU A 13 -20.85 -4.23 0.98
CA LEU A 13 -19.56 -3.86 1.55
C LEU A 13 -18.43 -3.92 0.50
N LEU A 14 -18.38 -4.99 -0.29
CA LEU A 14 -17.38 -5.18 -1.34
C LEU A 14 -17.47 -4.07 -2.39
N ILE A 15 -18.68 -3.73 -2.86
CA ILE A 15 -18.90 -2.65 -3.82
C ILE A 15 -18.49 -1.30 -3.20
N ALA A 16 -18.89 -1.03 -1.96
CA ALA A 16 -18.52 0.21 -1.26
C ALA A 16 -17.00 0.35 -1.11
N ASN A 17 -16.31 -0.74 -0.77
CA ASN A 17 -14.85 -0.74 -0.66
C ASN A 17 -14.15 -0.63 -2.01
N LEU A 18 -14.71 -1.20 -3.08
CA LEU A 18 -14.20 -1.02 -4.45
C LEU A 18 -14.32 0.44 -4.90
N ILE A 19 -15.44 1.09 -4.59
CA ILE A 19 -15.64 2.53 -4.89
C ILE A 19 -14.65 3.36 -4.07
N ALA A 20 -14.48 3.07 -2.77
CA ALA A 20 -13.52 3.75 -1.91
C ALA A 20 -12.07 3.57 -2.42
N TRP A 21 -11.74 2.37 -2.89
CA TRP A 21 -10.47 2.07 -3.52
C TRP A 21 -10.27 2.84 -4.83
N ALA A 22 -11.29 2.90 -5.70
CA ALA A 22 -11.25 3.72 -6.90
C ALA A 22 -11.09 5.23 -6.57
N GLY A 23 -11.65 5.68 -5.45
CA GLY A 23 -11.45 7.03 -4.91
C GLY A 23 -9.98 7.37 -4.60
N ILE A 24 -9.12 6.36 -4.39
CA ILE A 24 -7.68 6.58 -4.15
C ILE A 24 -7.00 7.24 -5.36
N PHE A 25 -7.42 6.92 -6.58
CA PHE A 25 -6.91 7.55 -7.80
C PHE A 25 -7.19 9.06 -7.83
N TYR A 26 -8.31 9.48 -7.25
CA TYR A 26 -8.72 10.88 -7.11
C TYR A 26 -8.18 11.54 -5.83
N ARG A 27 -7.16 10.93 -5.19
CA ARG A 27 -6.51 11.42 -3.97
C ARG A 27 -7.41 11.49 -2.72
N LEU A 28 -8.58 10.85 -2.72
CA LEU A 28 -9.41 10.74 -1.50
C LEU A 28 -8.72 9.86 -0.44
N ALA A 29 -9.18 9.99 0.80
CA ALA A 29 -8.79 9.15 1.94
C ALA A 29 -9.41 7.73 1.85
N GLY A 30 -9.25 7.07 0.69
CA GLY A 30 -9.92 5.81 0.38
C GLY A 30 -9.61 4.68 1.38
N HIS A 31 -8.38 4.61 1.92
CA HIS A 31 -8.02 3.61 2.93
C HIS A 31 -8.82 3.74 4.22
N TRP A 32 -9.02 4.96 4.72
CA TRP A 32 -9.83 5.21 5.91
C TRP A 32 -11.30 4.90 5.69
N ILE A 33 -11.81 5.16 4.48
CA ILE A 33 -13.19 4.80 4.11
C ILE A 33 -13.36 3.28 4.10
N ILE A 34 -12.41 2.54 3.52
CA ILE A 34 -12.41 1.06 3.55
C ILE A 34 -12.39 0.55 5.00
N PHE A 35 -11.53 1.10 5.85
CA PHE A 35 -11.45 0.74 7.25
C PHE A 35 -12.77 1.03 8.00
N ALA A 36 -13.34 2.23 7.81
CA ALA A 36 -14.59 2.63 8.42
C ALA A 36 -15.76 1.75 7.98
N ASN A 37 -15.83 1.41 6.69
CA ASN A 37 -16.83 0.48 6.16
C ASN A 37 -16.70 -0.92 6.78
N CYS A 38 -15.49 -1.45 6.90
CA CYS A 38 -15.24 -2.74 7.54
C CYS A 38 -15.60 -2.73 9.04
N LEU A 39 -15.28 -1.64 9.75
CA LEU A 39 -15.64 -1.47 11.16
C LEU A 39 -17.16 -1.37 11.34
N LEU A 40 -17.83 -0.61 10.47
CA LEU A 40 -19.28 -0.46 10.46
C LEU A 40 -19.95 -1.81 10.18
N PHE A 41 -19.46 -2.54 9.17
CA PHE A 41 -19.96 -3.88 8.87
C PHE A 41 -19.83 -4.83 10.06
N MET A 42 -18.67 -4.84 10.72
CA MET A 42 -18.46 -5.66 11.92
C MET A 42 -19.42 -5.28 13.06
N SER A 43 -19.67 -3.98 13.25
CA SER A 43 -20.57 -3.50 14.30
C SER A 43 -22.03 -3.88 14.05
N LEU A 44 -22.45 -3.90 12.78
CA LEU A 44 -23.82 -4.24 12.38
C LEU A 44 -24.05 -5.75 12.24
N LEU A 45 -23.02 -6.48 11.81
CA LEU A 45 -23.04 -7.92 11.57
C LEU A 45 -21.89 -8.61 12.31
N PRO A 46 -22.05 -8.87 13.62
CA PRO A 46 -21.03 -9.57 14.39
C PRO A 46 -20.80 -10.99 13.86
N ALA A 47 -19.56 -11.47 13.98
CA ALA A 47 -19.12 -12.75 13.46
C ALA A 47 -19.99 -13.91 13.95
N ARG A 48 -20.34 -14.82 13.04
CA ARG A 48 -21.18 -15.97 13.38
C ARG A 48 -20.35 -17.10 13.99
N PRO A 49 -20.97 -17.97 14.83
CA PRO A 49 -20.31 -19.17 15.35
C PRO A 49 -19.81 -20.13 14.26
N SER A 50 -20.37 -20.04 13.05
CA SER A 50 -19.98 -20.81 11.87
C SER A 50 -18.64 -20.37 11.24
N GLY A 51 -17.92 -19.42 11.83
CA GLY A 51 -16.59 -19.00 11.38
C GLY A 51 -16.58 -17.91 10.30
N LEU A 52 -17.74 -17.60 9.72
CA LEU A 52 -17.91 -16.54 8.72
C LEU A 52 -18.09 -15.18 9.41
N GLY A 53 -17.18 -14.24 9.16
CA GLY A 53 -17.25 -12.87 9.66
C GLY A 53 -15.91 -12.16 9.78
N LEU A 54 -15.92 -10.83 9.66
CA LEU A 54 -14.75 -10.00 9.91
C LEU A 54 -14.32 -10.13 11.38
N GLY A 55 -13.20 -10.81 11.59
CA GLY A 55 -12.56 -10.88 12.91
C GLY A 55 -11.86 -9.57 13.29
N TRP A 56 -11.73 -9.33 14.59
CA TRP A 56 -10.95 -8.19 15.12
C TRP A 56 -9.52 -8.12 14.57
N PHE A 57 -8.90 -9.28 14.31
CA PHE A 57 -7.58 -9.36 13.70
C PHE A 57 -7.53 -8.74 12.29
N ALA A 58 -8.52 -9.03 11.44
CA ALA A 58 -8.60 -8.47 10.10
C ALA A 58 -8.78 -6.94 10.15
N ILE A 59 -9.58 -6.44 11.08
CA ILE A 59 -9.82 -5.00 11.26
C ILE A 59 -8.55 -4.30 11.74
N CYS A 60 -7.85 -4.85 12.73
CA CYS A 60 -6.57 -4.31 13.18
C CYS A 60 -5.53 -4.28 12.05
N LEU A 61 -5.48 -5.33 11.22
CA LEU A 61 -4.58 -5.39 10.07
C LEU A 61 -4.93 -4.34 9.01
N ILE A 62 -6.22 -4.19 8.67
CA ILE A 62 -6.73 -3.17 7.75
C ILE A 62 -6.42 -1.76 8.31
N GLY A 63 -6.62 -1.53 9.61
CA GLY A 63 -6.29 -0.26 10.26
C GLY A 63 -4.80 0.07 10.20
N LEU A 64 -3.93 -0.91 10.46
CA LEU A 64 -2.48 -0.75 10.34
C LEU A 64 -2.07 -0.44 8.89
N LEU A 65 -2.69 -1.11 7.91
CA LEU A 65 -2.48 -0.80 6.50
C LEU A 65 -2.96 0.61 6.12
N ALA A 66 -4.10 1.05 6.66
CA ALA A 66 -4.61 2.40 6.40
C ALA A 66 -3.62 3.48 6.90
N VAL A 67 -3.08 3.28 8.11
CA VAL A 67 -2.05 4.16 8.66
C VAL A 67 -0.78 4.13 7.81
N LEU A 68 -0.31 2.96 7.39
CA LEU A 68 0.87 2.85 6.53
C LEU A 68 0.66 3.53 5.17
N GLY A 69 -0.47 3.30 4.51
CA GLY A 69 -0.80 3.86 3.20
C GLY A 69 -0.78 5.40 3.18
N ASP A 70 -1.22 6.04 4.25
CA ASP A 70 -1.15 7.50 4.41
C ASP A 70 0.21 7.98 4.93
N SER A 71 0.85 7.24 5.83
CA SER A 71 2.19 7.57 6.36
C SER A 71 3.24 7.60 5.24
N PHE A 72 3.18 6.66 4.29
CA PHE A 72 4.05 6.67 3.11
C PHE A 72 3.84 7.93 2.27
N ASN A 73 2.61 8.40 2.10
CA ASN A 73 2.36 9.61 1.32
C ASN A 73 2.83 10.87 2.06
N PHE A 74 2.67 10.91 3.39
CA PHE A 74 3.22 11.98 4.21
C PHE A 74 4.76 12.03 4.11
N ALA A 75 5.42 10.87 4.15
CA ALA A 75 6.87 10.79 3.99
C ALA A 75 7.32 11.22 2.59
N ILE A 76 6.64 10.77 1.53
CA ILE A 76 6.95 11.12 0.14
C ILE A 76 6.74 12.62 -0.13
N ARG A 77 5.70 13.24 0.45
CA ARG A 77 5.41 14.68 0.27
C ARG A 77 6.38 15.58 1.03
N ARG A 78 6.86 15.15 2.19
CA ARG A 78 7.65 15.99 3.11
C ARG A 78 9.16 15.78 2.96
N HIS A 79 9.61 14.59 2.56
CA HIS A 79 11.02 14.31 2.35
C HIS A 79 11.38 14.30 0.86
N SER A 80 12.25 15.21 0.46
CA SER A 80 12.93 15.20 -0.84
C SER A 80 13.77 13.93 -1.09
N LEU A 81 13.90 13.05 -0.08
CA LEU A 81 14.61 11.77 -0.12
C LEU A 81 13.97 10.74 -1.07
N PHE A 82 12.67 10.85 -1.32
CA PHE A 82 11.97 10.01 -2.32
C PHE A 82 11.88 10.67 -3.70
N ARG A 83 12.53 11.84 -3.93
CA ARG A 83 12.73 12.30 -5.30
C ARG A 83 13.52 11.23 -6.02
N ALA A 84 12.99 10.74 -7.15
CA ALA A 84 13.63 9.74 -7.96
C ALA A 84 15.09 10.14 -8.23
N THR A 85 16.02 9.52 -7.50
CA THR A 85 17.45 9.73 -7.71
C THR A 85 17.78 9.23 -9.10
N LYS A 86 18.39 10.11 -9.89
CA LYS A 86 18.75 9.85 -11.29
C LYS A 86 19.79 8.75 -11.44
N ASP A 87 20.55 8.49 -10.38
CA ASP A 87 21.63 7.50 -10.38
C ASP A 87 21.11 6.07 -10.33
N MET A 88 21.57 5.26 -11.29
CA MET A 88 21.31 3.82 -11.36
C MET A 88 21.76 3.11 -10.07
N THR A 89 22.79 3.61 -9.40
CA THR A 89 23.35 3.08 -8.15
C THR A 89 22.44 3.29 -6.95
N SER A 90 21.60 4.34 -6.94
CA SER A 90 20.59 4.53 -5.88
C SER A 90 19.32 3.75 -6.18
N ARG A 91 18.95 3.56 -7.45
CA ARG A 91 17.85 2.68 -7.84
C ARG A 91 18.12 1.21 -7.50
N SER A 92 19.33 0.72 -7.74
CA SER A 92 19.70 -0.65 -7.38
C SER A 92 19.66 -0.86 -5.86
N ARG A 93 20.06 0.13 -5.05
CA ARG A 93 19.99 0.07 -3.59
C ARG A 93 18.54 0.07 -3.05
N ILE A 94 17.63 0.80 -3.70
CA ILE A 94 16.19 0.71 -3.39
C ILE A 94 15.66 -0.69 -3.71
N LEU A 95 16.04 -1.24 -4.86
CA LEU A 95 15.60 -2.58 -5.28
C LEU A 95 16.14 -3.68 -4.35
N VAL A 96 17.41 -3.58 -3.96
CA VAL A 96 18.05 -4.51 -3.01
C VAL A 96 17.43 -4.38 -1.63
N GLY A 97 17.18 -3.16 -1.16
CA GLY A 97 16.46 -2.91 0.08
C GLY A 97 15.07 -3.55 0.04
N ALA A 98 14.32 -3.35 -1.05
CA ALA A 98 13.00 -3.97 -1.24
C ALA A 98 13.08 -5.50 -1.25
N GLY A 99 14.07 -6.07 -1.94
CA GLY A 99 14.30 -7.51 -1.97
C GLY A 99 14.58 -8.07 -0.57
N LEU A 100 15.51 -7.47 0.16
CA LEU A 100 15.90 -7.91 1.51
C LEU A 100 14.78 -7.72 2.54
N GLY A 101 14.07 -6.60 2.46
CA GLY A 101 12.92 -6.35 3.32
C GLY A 101 11.80 -7.36 3.04
N SER A 102 11.52 -7.66 1.77
CA SER A 102 10.56 -8.70 1.40
C SER A 102 10.96 -10.05 1.96
N LEU A 103 12.21 -10.46 1.73
CA LEU A 103 12.74 -11.75 2.16
C LEU A 103 12.72 -11.91 3.68
N THR A 104 13.14 -10.89 4.43
CA THR A 104 13.14 -10.94 5.91
C THR A 104 11.74 -11.12 6.48
N CYS A 105 10.75 -10.48 5.88
CA CYS A 105 9.37 -10.60 6.34
C CYS A 105 8.67 -11.88 5.84
N VAL A 106 9.05 -12.42 4.66
CA VAL A 106 8.66 -13.77 4.23
C VAL A 106 9.19 -14.81 5.20
N ILE A 107 10.48 -14.73 5.56
CA ILE A 107 11.14 -15.67 6.48
C ILE A 107 10.48 -15.60 7.87
N ALA A 108 10.20 -14.39 8.37
CA ALA A 108 9.51 -14.20 9.64
C ALA A 108 8.05 -14.70 9.60
N GLY A 109 7.41 -14.70 8.42
CA GLY A 109 6.03 -15.12 8.21
C GLY A 109 5.84 -16.58 7.80
N MET A 110 6.90 -17.39 7.71
CA MET A 110 6.84 -18.79 7.23
C MET A 110 5.90 -19.70 8.04
N ALA A 111 5.45 -19.27 9.22
CA ALA A 111 4.49 -20.02 10.03
C ALA A 111 3.06 -20.05 9.43
N VAL A 112 2.67 -19.09 8.56
CA VAL A 112 1.31 -19.05 7.98
C VAL A 112 1.36 -18.54 6.52
N PRO A 113 0.94 -19.33 5.51
CA PRO A 113 1.11 -19.00 4.08
C PRO A 113 0.49 -17.65 3.65
N ILE A 114 -0.64 -17.27 4.26
CA ILE A 114 -1.35 -16.03 3.95
C ILE A 114 -0.69 -14.83 4.66
N ILE A 115 -0.23 -15.02 5.90
CA ILE A 115 0.44 -13.95 6.66
C ILE A 115 1.84 -13.68 6.08
N GLY A 116 2.54 -14.73 5.63
CA GLY A 116 3.87 -14.63 5.02
C GLY A 116 3.89 -13.80 3.74
N SER A 117 2.90 -13.94 2.88
CA SER A 117 2.79 -13.12 1.65
C SER A 117 2.46 -11.65 1.94
N MET A 118 1.72 -11.35 3.02
CA MET A 118 1.44 -9.97 3.43
C MET A 118 2.64 -9.31 4.11
N LEU A 119 3.33 -10.05 4.97
CA LEU A 119 4.58 -9.63 5.58
C LEU A 119 5.64 -9.38 4.50
N ALA A 120 5.73 -10.22 3.47
CA ALA A 120 6.60 -10.00 2.32
C ALA A 120 6.42 -8.62 1.69
N VAL A 121 5.16 -8.21 1.44
CA VAL A 121 4.87 -6.91 0.83
C VAL A 121 5.23 -5.77 1.78
N LEU A 122 4.88 -5.86 3.06
CA LEU A 122 5.22 -4.85 4.06
C LEU A 122 6.73 -4.69 4.22
N GLY A 123 7.44 -5.82 4.29
CA GLY A 123 8.89 -5.87 4.30
C GLY A 123 9.49 -5.27 3.05
N ALA A 124 8.95 -5.58 1.87
CA ALA A 124 9.43 -5.02 0.61
C ALA A 124 9.36 -3.50 0.61
N VAL A 125 8.27 -2.93 1.10
CA VAL A 125 8.09 -1.48 1.15
C VAL A 125 9.01 -0.85 2.20
N ALA A 126 9.12 -1.45 3.40
CA ALA A 126 10.01 -0.97 4.45
C ALA A 126 11.49 -1.03 4.03
N GLY A 127 11.89 -2.13 3.40
CA GLY A 127 13.22 -2.32 2.85
C GLY A 127 13.53 -1.38 1.68
N ALA A 128 12.55 -1.10 0.81
CA ALA A 128 12.70 -0.10 -0.26
C ALA A 128 12.95 1.30 0.33
N ALA A 129 12.24 1.66 1.40
CA ALA A 129 12.43 2.91 2.10
C ALA A 129 13.82 3.00 2.76
N GLY A 130 14.28 1.90 3.40
CA GLY A 130 15.64 1.81 3.95
C GLY A 130 16.72 1.93 2.88
N GLY A 131 16.53 1.27 1.73
CA GLY A 131 17.43 1.36 0.58
C GLY A 131 17.48 2.76 -0.05
N ALA A 132 16.34 3.46 -0.10
CA ALA A 132 16.25 4.84 -0.55
C ALA A 132 17.01 5.79 0.39
N TRP A 133 16.83 5.62 1.70
CA TRP A 133 17.54 6.40 2.72
C TRP A 133 19.06 6.19 2.62
N LEU A 134 19.53 4.95 2.55
CA LEU A 134 20.96 4.66 2.38
C LEU A 134 21.52 5.25 1.08
N GLY A 135 20.77 5.16 -0.02
CA GLY A 135 21.18 5.72 -1.32
C GLY A 135 21.34 7.24 -1.30
N SER A 136 20.50 7.93 -0.52
CA SER A 136 20.54 9.40 -0.38
C SER A 136 21.70 9.91 0.46
N VAL A 137 22.16 9.15 1.46
CA VAL A 137 23.27 9.54 2.35
C VAL A 137 24.63 9.30 1.67
N ILE A 138 24.73 8.27 0.84
CA ILE A 138 26.02 7.81 0.29
C ILE A 138 26.36 8.47 -1.05
N THR A 139 25.38 9.03 -1.78
CA THR A 139 25.60 9.52 -3.15
C THR A 139 25.65 11.05 -3.18
N PRO A 140 26.80 11.68 -3.44
CA PRO A 140 26.88 13.14 -3.61
C PRO A 140 26.18 13.54 -4.92
N THR A 141 25.17 14.41 -4.83
CA THR A 141 24.50 14.95 -6.03
C THR A 141 25.43 15.92 -6.75
N ALA A 142 25.95 15.53 -7.92
CA ALA A 142 26.66 16.44 -8.81
C ALA A 142 25.69 17.44 -9.47
N PRO A 143 26.07 18.72 -9.64
CA PRO A 143 25.24 19.71 -10.33
C PRO A 143 25.11 19.35 -11.81
N ILE A 144 23.88 19.20 -12.28
CA ILE A 144 23.57 18.81 -13.66
C ILE A 144 23.59 20.07 -14.55
N ARG A 145 24.51 20.13 -15.51
CA ARG A 145 24.53 21.13 -16.58
C ARG A 145 23.67 20.60 -17.74
N ASP A 146 22.41 21.02 -17.83
CA ASP A 146 21.47 20.58 -18.87
C ASP A 146 21.32 21.61 -19.99
N SER A 147 21.34 21.14 -21.25
CA SER A 147 20.92 21.88 -22.43
C SER A 147 19.39 21.89 -22.57
N ALA A 148 18.81 23.02 -23.00
CA ALA A 148 17.37 23.31 -22.98
C ALA A 148 16.47 22.22 -23.61
N ASP A 149 16.96 21.55 -24.66
CA ASP A 149 16.22 20.54 -25.40
C ASP A 149 16.03 19.21 -24.62
N GLN A 150 16.93 18.92 -23.67
CA GLN A 150 16.76 17.80 -22.73
C GLN A 150 15.85 18.15 -21.56
N VAL A 151 15.60 19.43 -21.28
CA VAL A 151 14.71 19.86 -20.20
C VAL A 151 13.26 19.55 -20.56
N GLU A 152 12.84 19.84 -21.80
CA GLU A 152 11.45 19.66 -22.25
C GLU A 152 11.04 18.17 -22.32
N LYS A 153 11.85 17.32 -22.97
CA LYS A 153 11.60 15.87 -23.01
C LYS A 153 11.57 15.24 -21.61
N ARG A 154 12.39 15.76 -20.68
CA ARG A 154 12.40 15.29 -19.28
C ARG A 154 11.23 15.83 -18.47
N LEU A 155 10.71 17.01 -18.76
CA LEU A 155 9.50 17.52 -18.11
C LEU A 155 8.31 16.64 -18.49
N LEU A 156 8.12 16.33 -19.78
CA LEU A 156 7.02 15.48 -20.24
C LEU A 156 7.09 14.05 -19.66
N THR A 157 8.26 13.43 -19.64
CA THR A 157 8.42 12.11 -19.01
C THR A 157 8.30 12.13 -17.49
N ARG A 158 8.76 13.19 -16.80
CA ARG A 158 8.59 13.35 -15.35
C ARG A 158 7.13 13.56 -14.96
N PHE A 159 6.35 14.33 -15.71
CA PHE A 159 4.94 14.54 -15.41
C PHE A 159 4.14 13.23 -15.48
N LEU A 160 4.40 12.39 -16.47
CA LEU A 160 3.66 11.13 -16.65
C LEU A 160 4.11 10.04 -15.67
N THR A 161 5.39 9.99 -15.28
CA THR A 161 5.91 8.92 -14.42
C THR A 161 5.88 9.25 -12.93
N GLU A 162 6.08 10.51 -12.51
CA GLU A 162 6.09 10.85 -11.08
C GLU A 162 4.70 10.82 -10.44
N GLU A 163 3.65 11.24 -11.15
CA GLU A 163 2.27 11.17 -10.64
C GLU A 163 1.86 9.70 -10.41
N GLN A 164 2.18 8.81 -11.36
CA GLN A 164 1.88 7.38 -11.25
C GLN A 164 2.66 6.70 -10.13
N ILE A 165 3.96 7.00 -9.98
CA ILE A 165 4.81 6.44 -8.91
C ILE A 165 4.32 6.87 -7.52
N LYS A 166 3.78 8.10 -7.38
CA LYS A 166 3.24 8.59 -6.10
C LYS A 166 1.93 7.90 -5.70
N ILE A 167 1.15 7.44 -6.68
CA ILE A 167 -0.17 6.81 -6.46
C ILE A 167 -0.04 5.29 -6.28
N LEU A 168 0.96 4.66 -6.89
CA LEU A 168 1.20 3.22 -6.84
C LEU A 168 1.16 2.60 -5.43
N PRO A 169 1.89 3.11 -4.42
CA PRO A 169 1.86 2.50 -3.08
C PRO A 169 0.47 2.58 -2.44
N ARG A 170 -0.31 3.64 -2.72
CA ARG A 170 -1.68 3.77 -2.23
C ARG A 170 -2.61 2.75 -2.87
N VAL A 171 -2.49 2.54 -4.18
CA VAL A 171 -3.30 1.58 -4.93
C VAL A 171 -3.01 0.14 -4.48
N VAL A 172 -1.73 -0.20 -4.31
CA VAL A 172 -1.30 -1.53 -3.82
C VAL A 172 -1.80 -1.77 -2.40
N CYS A 173 -1.63 -0.81 -1.49
CA CYS A 173 -2.07 -0.94 -0.11
C CYS A 173 -3.60 -1.07 -0.01
N GLY A 174 -4.34 -0.27 -0.77
CA GLY A 174 -5.81 -0.38 -0.82
C GLY A 174 -6.29 -1.69 -1.44
N GLY A 175 -5.57 -2.22 -2.45
CA GLY A 175 -5.85 -3.52 -3.05
C GLY A 175 -5.62 -4.67 -2.06
N LEU A 176 -4.57 -4.57 -1.24
CA LEU A 176 -4.32 -5.53 -0.17
C LEU A 176 -5.43 -5.51 0.89
N MET A 177 -5.90 -4.32 1.28
CA MET A 177 -7.03 -4.16 2.21
C MET A 177 -8.32 -4.79 1.66
N LEU A 178 -8.61 -4.63 0.37
CA LEU A 178 -9.74 -5.29 -0.29
C LEU A 178 -9.63 -6.80 -0.24
N LEU A 179 -8.43 -7.34 -0.49
CA LEU A 179 -8.19 -8.78 -0.46
C LEU A 179 -8.39 -9.36 0.95
N ILE A 180 -7.90 -8.66 1.99
CA ILE A 180 -8.13 -9.05 3.39
C ILE A 180 -9.62 -9.00 3.74
N ALA A 181 -10.31 -7.91 3.38
CA ALA A 181 -11.74 -7.76 3.64
C ALA A 181 -12.55 -8.86 2.93
N PHE A 182 -12.21 -9.18 1.69
CA PHE A 182 -12.86 -10.24 0.93
C PHE A 182 -12.61 -11.63 1.52
N SER A 183 -11.34 -11.97 1.78
CA SER A 183 -11.00 -13.30 2.33
C SER A 183 -11.65 -13.51 3.68
N SER A 184 -11.62 -12.53 4.58
CA SER A 184 -12.23 -12.65 5.91
C SER A 184 -13.76 -12.65 5.93
N THR A 185 -14.41 -12.21 4.84
CA THR A 185 -15.88 -12.17 4.77
C THR A 185 -16.47 -13.43 4.13
N PHE A 186 -15.74 -14.04 3.18
CA PHE A 186 -16.23 -15.13 2.34
C PHE A 186 -15.51 -16.47 2.53
N VAL A 187 -14.36 -16.51 3.19
CA VAL A 187 -13.55 -17.72 3.47
C VAL A 187 -13.50 -17.93 4.98
#